data_AF-A0A0F9CP67-F1
#
_entry.id   AF-A0A0F9CP67-F1
#
_cell.length_a   1.000
_cell.length_b   1.000
_cell.length_c   1.000
_cell.angle_alpha   90.00
_cell.angle_beta   90.00
_cell.angle_gamma   90.00
#
_symmetry.space_group_name_H-M   'P 1'
#
loop_
_entity.id
_entity.type
_entity.pdbx_description
1 polymer ?
#
loop_
_entity_poly.entity_id
_entity_poly.type
_entity_poly.pdbx_seq_one_letter_code
_entity_poly.pdbx_strand_id
1 'polypeptide(L)'
;AQAQAQAMKEARKAGIAHAKAQPDADRKFRGRKPSYTRDQFETAQRRLMEGAGLSEVSRETNLSRAALWRIKKDPEACSAALAMWDL
;
A
#
# COMPACT_ATOMS: atom_id res chain seq x y z
N ALA A 1 24.66 21.24 -21.40
CA ALA A 1 23.81 20.04 -21.20
C ALA A 1 23.13 19.98 -19.82
N GLN A 2 23.70 20.53 -18.74
CA GLN A 2 23.09 20.49 -17.39
C GLN A 2 21.76 21.26 -17.28
N ALA A 3 21.61 22.40 -17.95
CA ALA A 3 20.38 23.21 -17.92
C ALA A 3 19.16 22.49 -18.53
N GLN A 4 19.35 21.73 -19.61
CA GLN A 4 18.27 20.94 -20.22
C GLN A 4 17.83 19.79 -19.31
N ALA A 5 18.76 19.14 -18.60
CA ALA A 5 18.44 18.07 -17.66
C ALA A 5 17.62 18.58 -16.46
N GLN A 6 17.96 19.77 -15.93
CA GLN A 6 17.19 20.39 -14.85
C GLN A 6 15.79 20.82 -15.32
N ALA A 7 15.68 21.41 -16.51
CA ALA A 7 14.38 21.76 -17.11
C ALA A 7 13.48 20.53 -17.32
N MET A 8 14.03 19.40 -17.79
CA MET A 8 13.28 18.15 -17.91
C MET A 8 12.83 17.60 -16.55
N LYS A 9 13.66 17.72 -15.51
CA LYS A 9 13.32 17.29 -14.15
C LYS A 9 12.16 18.10 -13.56
N GLU A 10 12.20 19.41 -13.75
CA GLU A 10 11.15 20.33 -13.28
C GLU A 10 9.85 20.12 -14.05
N ALA A 11 9.91 20.02 -15.38
CA ALA A 11 8.76 19.72 -16.22
C ALA A 11 8.11 18.37 -15.84
N ARG A 12 8.92 17.33 -15.59
CA ARG A 12 8.41 16.02 -15.14
C ARG A 12 7.76 16.11 -13.77
N LYS A 13 8.33 16.85 -12.82
CA LYS A 13 7.75 17.05 -11.49
C LYS A 13 6.42 17.79 -11.59
N ALA A 14 6.34 18.84 -12.39
CA ALA A 14 5.12 19.59 -12.65
C ALA A 14 4.04 18.69 -13.31
N GLY A 15 4.42 17.86 -14.27
CA GLY A 15 3.52 16.89 -14.90
C GLY A 15 2.96 15.85 -13.92
N ILE A 16 3.80 15.32 -13.02
CA ILE A 16 3.34 14.40 -11.97
C ILE A 16 2.42 15.12 -10.98
N ALA A 17 2.74 16.34 -10.58
CA ALA A 17 1.90 17.12 -9.68
C ALA A 17 0.52 17.40 -10.30
N HIS A 18 0.49 17.79 -11.57
CA HIS A 18 -0.76 17.97 -12.31
C HIS A 18 -1.55 16.67 -12.41
N ALA A 19 -0.90 15.54 -12.76
CA ALA A 19 -1.56 14.24 -12.84
C ALA A 19 -2.11 13.74 -11.49
N LYS A 20 -1.48 14.10 -10.38
CA LYS A 20 -1.96 13.78 -9.02
C LYS A 20 -3.13 14.65 -8.56
N ALA A 21 -3.38 15.79 -9.21
CA ALA A 21 -4.49 16.68 -8.90
C ALA A 21 -5.74 16.37 -9.74
N GLN A 22 -5.64 15.49 -10.74
CA GLN A 22 -6.76 15.10 -11.58
C GLN A 22 -7.72 14.15 -10.83
N PRO A 23 -9.02 14.14 -11.15
CA PRO A 23 -10.01 13.30 -10.46
C PRO A 23 -9.73 11.79 -10.54
N ASP A 24 -8.97 11.35 -11.55
CA ASP A 24 -8.57 9.97 -11.77
C ASP A 24 -7.20 9.64 -11.17
N ALA A 25 -6.60 10.57 -10.42
CA ALA A 25 -5.31 10.40 -9.76
C ALA A 25 -5.28 9.17 -8.86
N ASP A 26 -6.35 8.93 -8.10
CA ASP A 26 -6.43 7.77 -7.20
C ASP A 26 -6.34 6.47 -7.99
N ARG A 27 -6.97 6.38 -9.17
CA ARG A 27 -6.92 5.18 -10.02
C ARG A 27 -5.55 4.99 -10.69
N LYS A 28 -4.86 6.10 -11.02
CA LYS A 28 -3.53 6.11 -11.67
C LYS A 28 -2.38 5.90 -10.68
N PHE A 29 -2.52 6.40 -9.45
CA PHE A 29 -1.48 6.41 -8.42
C PHE A 29 -1.89 5.63 -7.18
N ARG A 30 -2.34 4.37 -7.38
CA ARG A 30 -2.83 3.46 -6.34
C ARG A 30 -1.77 2.96 -5.33
N GLY A 31 -0.54 3.48 -5.39
CA GLY A 31 0.58 2.99 -4.58
C GLY A 31 1.03 1.58 -4.97
N ARG A 32 1.53 0.82 -3.99
CA ARG A 32 1.97 -0.57 -4.22
C ARG A 32 0.81 -1.52 -4.01
N LYS A 33 0.54 -2.40 -4.99
CA LYS A 33 -0.44 -3.48 -4.84
C LYS A 33 -0.14 -4.30 -3.57
N PRO A 34 -1.12 -4.49 -2.67
CA PRO A 34 -1.00 -5.41 -1.55
C PRO A 34 -0.61 -6.82 -2.03
N SER A 35 0.19 -7.53 -1.25
CA SER A 35 0.59 -8.92 -1.55
C SER A 35 -0.36 -9.94 -0.91
N TYR A 36 -1.52 -9.50 -0.44
CA TYR A 36 -2.48 -10.28 0.33
C TYR A 36 -3.90 -9.90 -0.10
N THR A 37 -4.83 -10.81 0.12
CA THR A 37 -6.26 -10.62 -0.15
C THR A 37 -6.97 -10.01 1.05
N ARG A 38 -8.22 -9.56 0.86
CA ARG A 38 -9.11 -9.17 1.95
C ARG A 38 -9.24 -10.23 3.04
N ASP A 39 -9.48 -11.49 2.68
CA ASP A 39 -9.64 -12.58 3.65
C ASP A 39 -8.38 -12.81 4.51
N GLN A 40 -7.20 -12.73 3.88
CA GLN A 40 -5.92 -12.84 4.59
C GLN A 40 -5.70 -11.66 5.54
N PHE A 41 -6.09 -10.45 5.13
CA PHE A 41 -6.03 -9.26 5.97
C PHE A 41 -6.97 -9.36 7.17
N GLU A 42 -8.23 -9.73 6.97
CA GLU A 42 -9.24 -9.84 8.03
C GLU A 42 -8.85 -10.93 9.04
N THR A 43 -8.37 -12.08 8.55
CA THR A 43 -7.86 -13.15 9.40
C THR A 43 -6.65 -12.69 10.21
N ALA A 44 -5.67 -12.02 9.57
CA ALA A 44 -4.51 -11.48 10.26
C ALA A 44 -4.89 -10.43 11.30
N GLN A 45 -5.80 -9.51 10.97
CA GLN A 45 -6.24 -8.44 11.86
C GLN A 45 -6.95 -9.02 13.10
N ARG A 46 -7.89 -9.96 12.90
CA ARG A 46 -8.59 -10.65 13.99
C ARG A 46 -7.60 -11.32 14.94
N ARG A 47 -6.71 -12.16 14.41
CA ARG A 47 -5.73 -12.89 15.24
C ARG A 47 -4.77 -11.96 15.98
N LEU A 48 -4.36 -10.85 15.35
CA LEU A 48 -3.54 -9.83 16.02
C LEU A 48 -4.30 -9.11 17.14
N MET A 49 -5.61 -8.87 16.99
CA MET A 49 -6.47 -8.30 18.05
C MET A 49 -6.67 -9.28 19.22
N GLU A 50 -6.74 -10.58 18.94
CA GLU A 50 -6.78 -11.66 19.94
C GLU A 50 -5.43 -11.86 20.68
N GLY A 51 -4.38 -11.12 20.29
CA GLY A 51 -3.05 -11.19 20.91
C GLY A 51 -2.15 -12.30 20.37
N ALA A 52 -2.52 -12.95 19.26
CA ALA A 52 -1.70 -13.99 18.65
C ALA A 52 -0.32 -13.47 18.20
N GLY A 53 0.68 -14.34 18.27
CA GLY A 53 2.05 -14.01 17.87
C GLY A 53 2.20 -13.86 16.36
N LEU A 54 3.04 -12.91 15.91
CA LEU A 54 3.29 -12.69 14.46
C LEU A 54 3.73 -13.95 13.70
N SER A 55 4.47 -14.86 14.34
CA SER A 55 4.92 -16.11 13.73
C SER A 55 3.79 -17.11 13.54
N GLU A 56 2.81 -17.12 14.45
CA GLU A 56 1.62 -17.97 14.38
C GLU A 56 0.72 -17.48 13.25
N VAL A 57 0.40 -16.18 13.26
CA VAL A 57 -0.43 -15.54 12.21
C VAL A 57 0.22 -15.69 10.83
N SER A 58 1.55 -15.62 10.74
CA SER A 58 2.27 -15.83 9.47
C SER A 58 2.07 -17.23 8.89
N ARG A 59 2.02 -18.27 9.74
CA ARG A 59 1.79 -19.65 9.30
C ARG A 59 0.35 -19.88 8.86
N GLU A 60 -0.60 -19.29 9.56
CA GLU A 60 -2.03 -19.40 9.25
C GLU A 60 -2.41 -18.64 7.97
N THR A 61 -1.91 -17.43 7.80
CA THR A 61 -2.29 -16.55 6.69
C THR A 61 -1.34 -16.63 5.49
N ASN A 62 -0.21 -17.33 5.63
CA ASN A 62 0.92 -17.36 4.70
C ASN A 62 1.47 -15.96 4.35
N LEU A 63 1.32 -15.01 5.27
CA LEU A 63 1.82 -13.65 5.11
C LEU A 63 3.24 -13.51 5.67
N SER A 64 4.05 -12.71 4.98
CA SER A 64 5.37 -12.33 5.50
C SER A 64 5.23 -11.55 6.82
N ARG A 65 6.21 -11.70 7.71
CA ARG A 65 6.29 -10.91 8.95
C ARG A 65 6.22 -9.40 8.69
N ALA A 66 6.80 -8.92 7.60
CA ALA A 66 6.77 -7.52 7.22
C ALA A 66 5.36 -7.04 6.81
N ALA A 67 4.54 -7.90 6.20
CA ALA A 67 3.14 -7.59 5.90
C ALA A 67 2.34 -7.51 7.20
N LEU A 68 2.50 -8.49 8.09
CA LEU A 68 1.82 -8.51 9.38
C LEU A 68 2.19 -7.32 10.28
N TRP A 69 3.46 -6.90 10.27
CA TRP A 69 3.89 -5.68 10.97
C TRP A 69 3.22 -4.42 10.43
N ARG A 70 3.01 -4.31 9.11
CA ARG A 70 2.29 -3.17 8.51
C ARG A 70 0.82 -3.19 8.90
N ILE A 71 0.18 -4.35 8.83
CA ILE A 71 -1.22 -4.53 9.27
C ILE A 71 -1.37 -4.17 10.75
N LYS A 72 -0.45 -4.59 11.61
CA LYS A 72 -0.45 -4.25 13.03
C LYS A 72 -0.26 -2.76 13.30
N LYS A 73 0.61 -2.11 12.53
CA LYS A 73 0.96 -0.69 12.72
C LYS A 73 -0.14 0.24 12.21
N ASP A 74 -0.72 -0.07 11.06
CA ASP A 74 -1.73 0.77 10.39
C ASP A 74 -2.71 -0.10 9.59
N PRO A 75 -3.73 -0.66 10.26
CA PRO A 75 -4.71 -1.52 9.60
C PRO A 75 -5.63 -0.73 8.66
N GLU A 76 -5.89 0.55 8.92
CA GLU A 76 -6.75 1.40 8.08
C GLU A 76 -6.10 1.70 6.73
N ALA A 77 -4.80 2.05 6.71
CA ALA A 77 -4.10 2.24 5.45
C ALA A 77 -4.02 0.94 4.63
N CYS A 78 -3.91 -0.21 5.30
CA CYS A 78 -3.91 -1.52 4.65
C CYS A 78 -5.28 -1.85 4.04
N SER A 79 -6.38 -1.58 4.75
CA SER A 79 -7.74 -1.82 4.25
C SER A 79 -8.11 -0.88 3.09
N ALA A 80 -7.70 0.40 3.17
CA ALA A 80 -7.85 1.37 2.09
C ALA A 80 -7.06 0.96 0.85
N ALA A 81 -5.83 0.45 1.02
CA ALA A 81 -5.04 -0.07 -0.09
C ALA A 81 -5.73 -1.27 -0.77
N LEU A 82 -6.31 -2.20 0.00
CA LEU A 82 -7.09 -3.29 -0.57
C LEU A 82 -8.28 -2.80 -1.39
N ALA A 83 -9.08 -1.86 -0.84
CA ALA A 83 -10.21 -1.27 -1.56
C ALA A 83 -9.79 -0.56 -2.85
N MET A 84 -8.66 0.16 -2.82
CA MET A 84 -8.12 0.88 -3.97
C MET A 84 -7.64 -0.07 -5.09
N TRP A 85 -7.23 -1.28 -4.73
CA TRP A 85 -6.78 -2.31 -5.66
C TRP A 85 -7.86 -3.32 -6.06
N ASP A 86 -9.06 -3.22 -5.47
CA ASP A 86 -10.18 -4.15 -5.67
C ASP A 86 -9.79 -5.61 -5.31
N LEU A 87 -9.20 -5.77 -4.10
CA LEU A 87 -8.65 -7.03 -3.56
C LEU A 87 -9.22 -7.40 -2.18
#